data_AF-A0A3M1MS68-F1
#
_entry.id   AF-A0A3M1MS68-F1
#
_cell.length_a   1.000
_cell.length_b   1.000
_cell.length_c   1.000
_cell.angle_alpha   90.00
_cell.angle_beta   90.00
_cell.angle_gamma   90.00
#
_symmetry.space_group_name_H-M   'P 1'
#
loop_
_entity.id
_entity.type
_entity.pdbx_description
1 polymer ?
#
loop_
_entity_poly.entity_id
_entity_poly.type
_entity_poly.pdbx_seq_one_letter_code
_entity_poly.pdbx_strand_id
1 'polypeptide(L)'
;PARPLMPDPGFAHHPGKAVWALETELYQAAQALHPQLRDMFVAAMATTPLRGEAFRRWAEEVVQNRAKRGEAYPVGWIHPQVLQALADRGIEAETAVIVINDKRVVHSVREAKGSSALDAADFLRLPEILASPEAVLFDRRKQNLLYITSLLAEQKGKIVVEVNYTLKKKGTVNFVLTAGRVPKEELTKKRQYELLLGEVE
;
A
#
# COMPACT_ATOMS: atom_id res chain seq x y z
N PRO A 1 10.37 -22.73 -34.51
CA PRO A 1 10.71 -21.98 -33.28
C PRO A 1 9.70 -20.85 -33.01
N ALA A 2 8.98 -20.92 -31.89
CA ALA A 2 8.05 -19.86 -31.48
C ALA A 2 8.85 -18.62 -31.08
N ARG A 3 8.49 -17.45 -31.64
CA ARG A 3 9.07 -16.17 -31.19
C ARG A 3 8.64 -15.93 -29.73
N PRO A 4 9.56 -15.51 -28.84
CA PRO A 4 9.16 -15.07 -27.51
C PRO A 4 8.18 -13.90 -27.67
N LEU A 5 7.04 -14.00 -26.99
CA LEU A 5 6.09 -12.89 -26.88
C LEU A 5 6.79 -11.80 -26.05
N MET A 6 7.28 -10.76 -26.71
CA MET A 6 7.81 -9.58 -26.04
C MET A 6 6.74 -8.49 -26.05
N PRO A 7 6.57 -7.73 -24.96
CA PRO A 7 5.76 -6.51 -24.98
C PRO A 7 6.27 -5.60 -26.12
N ASP A 8 5.33 -4.96 -26.81
CA ASP A 8 5.67 -3.94 -27.81
C ASP A 8 6.57 -2.86 -27.16
N PRO A 9 7.55 -2.28 -27.88
CA PRO A 9 8.45 -1.25 -27.35
C PRO A 9 7.77 -0.12 -26.57
N GLY A 10 6.53 0.25 -26.92
CA GLY A 10 5.73 1.24 -26.19
C GLY A 10 5.25 0.80 -24.80
N PHE A 11 5.23 -0.52 -24.54
CA PHE A 11 4.94 -1.15 -23.24
C PHE A 11 6.20 -1.66 -22.53
N ALA A 12 7.30 -1.86 -23.27
CA ALA A 12 8.57 -2.34 -22.72
C ALA A 12 9.32 -1.26 -21.91
N HIS A 13 8.96 0.02 -22.08
CA HIS A 13 9.65 1.14 -21.44
C HIS A 13 8.71 2.33 -21.22
N HIS A 14 8.45 2.68 -19.95
CA HIS A 14 7.86 3.97 -19.56
C HIS A 14 8.91 4.83 -18.83
N PRO A 15 9.96 5.31 -19.51
CA PRO A 15 10.92 6.23 -18.90
C PRO A 15 10.20 7.55 -18.59
N GLY A 16 10.02 7.86 -17.31
CA GLY A 16 9.50 9.15 -16.83
C GLY A 16 8.08 9.15 -16.27
N LYS A 17 7.25 8.13 -16.56
CA LYS A 17 5.99 7.90 -15.84
C LYS A 17 6.23 6.88 -14.74
N ALA A 18 6.09 7.30 -13.49
CA ALA A 18 6.23 6.39 -12.37
C ALA A 18 5.13 5.33 -12.43
N VAL A 19 5.44 4.06 -12.12
CA VAL A 19 4.53 2.90 -12.27
C VAL A 19 3.16 3.14 -11.60
N TRP A 20 3.12 3.88 -10.50
CA TRP A 20 1.88 4.23 -9.80
C TRP A 20 0.98 5.23 -10.56
N ALA A 21 1.51 5.99 -11.53
CA ALA A 21 0.73 6.91 -12.35
C ALA A 21 -0.23 6.14 -13.27
N LEU A 22 0.21 5.00 -13.81
CA LEU A 22 -0.66 4.12 -14.60
C LEU A 22 -1.82 3.57 -13.75
N GLU A 23 -1.54 3.11 -12.53
CA GLU A 23 -2.60 2.63 -11.63
C GLU A 23 -3.56 3.77 -11.22
N THR A 24 -3.05 5.00 -11.12
CA THR A 24 -3.89 6.17 -10.85
C THR A 24 -4.77 6.52 -12.05
N GLU A 25 -4.23 6.51 -13.28
CA GLU A 25 -5.02 6.66 -14.51
C GLU A 25 -6.09 5.57 -14.62
N LEU A 26 -5.77 4.33 -14.24
CA LEU A 26 -6.71 3.22 -14.20
C LEU A 26 -7.83 3.42 -13.17
N TYR A 27 -7.50 3.92 -11.97
CA TYR A 27 -8.51 4.31 -10.98
C TYR A 27 -9.43 5.41 -11.52
N GLN A 28 -8.86 6.45 -12.15
CA GLN A 28 -9.65 7.54 -12.73
C GLN A 28 -10.57 7.05 -13.87
N ALA A 29 -10.09 6.14 -14.72
CA ALA A 29 -10.92 5.50 -15.74
C ALA A 29 -12.07 4.70 -15.11
N ALA A 30 -11.83 4.02 -13.98
CA ALA A 30 -12.86 3.29 -13.26
C ALA A 30 -13.96 4.19 -12.68
N GLN A 31 -13.67 5.47 -12.42
CA GLN A 31 -14.68 6.44 -11.94
C GLN A 31 -15.79 6.69 -12.97
N ALA A 32 -15.54 6.45 -14.26
CA ALA A 32 -16.55 6.57 -15.31
C ALA A 32 -17.49 5.35 -15.41
N LEU A 33 -17.22 4.27 -14.67
CA LEU A 33 -18.06 3.08 -14.66
C LEU A 33 -19.32 3.29 -13.81
N HIS A 34 -20.33 2.44 -14.03
CA HIS A 34 -21.46 2.36 -13.12
C HIS A 34 -20.98 2.06 -11.68
N PRO A 35 -21.55 2.67 -10.61
CA PRO A 35 -21.02 2.56 -9.24
C PRO A 35 -20.74 1.13 -8.78
N GLN A 36 -21.64 0.19 -9.06
CA GLN A 36 -21.43 -1.22 -8.70
C GLN A 36 -20.22 -1.84 -9.41
N LEU A 37 -20.01 -1.53 -10.69
CA LEU A 37 -18.87 -2.05 -11.46
C LEU A 37 -17.55 -1.40 -11.03
N ARG A 38 -17.58 -0.09 -10.74
CA ARG A 38 -16.45 0.63 -10.16
C ARG A 38 -16.02 -0.02 -8.85
N ASP A 39 -16.95 -0.23 -7.93
CA ASP A 39 -16.63 -0.77 -6.61
C ASP A 39 -16.13 -2.22 -6.72
N MET A 40 -16.72 -3.05 -7.60
CA MET A 40 -16.22 -4.38 -7.91
C MET A 40 -14.78 -4.35 -8.47
N PHE A 41 -14.51 -3.45 -9.41
CA PHE A 41 -13.20 -3.29 -10.01
C PHE A 41 -12.15 -2.86 -8.96
N VAL A 42 -12.45 -1.83 -8.18
CA VAL A 42 -11.55 -1.33 -7.13
C VAL A 42 -11.33 -2.39 -6.05
N ALA A 43 -12.36 -3.14 -5.66
CA ALA A 43 -12.22 -4.27 -4.73
C ALA A 43 -11.31 -5.35 -5.30
N ALA A 44 -11.47 -5.73 -6.57
CA ALA A 44 -10.60 -6.69 -7.24
C ALA A 44 -9.14 -6.21 -7.28
N MET A 45 -8.92 -4.91 -7.54
CA MET A 45 -7.58 -4.33 -7.52
C MET A 45 -6.97 -4.30 -6.12
N ALA A 46 -7.78 -4.03 -5.10
CA ALA A 46 -7.36 -4.01 -3.69
C ALA A 46 -6.97 -5.41 -3.20
N THR A 47 -7.66 -6.47 -3.59
CA THR A 47 -7.41 -7.84 -3.11
C THR A 47 -6.51 -8.68 -4.01
N THR A 48 -6.03 -8.14 -5.13
CA THR A 48 -5.16 -8.86 -6.07
C THR A 48 -3.77 -9.12 -5.49
N PRO A 49 -3.32 -10.39 -5.36
CA PRO A 49 -2.00 -10.72 -4.82
C PRO A 49 -0.86 -10.60 -5.86
N LEU A 50 -1.18 -10.40 -7.14
CA LEU A 50 -0.24 -10.54 -8.27
C LEU A 50 0.95 -9.57 -8.27
N ARG A 51 0.90 -8.51 -7.45
CA ARG A 51 1.96 -7.49 -7.37
C ARG A 51 3.09 -7.83 -6.39
N GLY A 52 2.95 -8.89 -5.58
CA GLY A 52 3.92 -9.27 -4.54
C GLY A 52 5.31 -9.60 -5.07
N GLU A 53 5.40 -10.46 -6.10
CA GLU A 53 6.70 -10.85 -6.66
C GLU A 53 7.41 -9.69 -7.38
N ALA A 54 6.66 -8.88 -8.14
CA ALA A 54 7.21 -7.71 -8.83
C ALA A 54 7.73 -6.66 -7.84
N PHE A 55 6.98 -6.39 -6.77
CA PHE A 55 7.42 -5.53 -5.68
C PHE A 55 8.66 -6.07 -4.99
N ARG A 56 8.69 -7.37 -4.66
CA ARG A 56 9.84 -7.99 -3.98
C ARG A 56 11.12 -7.81 -4.79
N ARG A 57 11.08 -8.12 -6.09
CA ARG A 57 12.22 -7.92 -6.99
C ARG A 57 12.68 -6.46 -7.04
N TRP A 58 11.73 -5.52 -7.17
CA TRP A 58 12.04 -4.09 -7.17
C TRP A 58 12.66 -3.63 -5.84
N ALA A 59 12.11 -4.07 -4.71
CA ALA A 59 12.60 -3.71 -3.38
C ALA A 59 14.01 -4.28 -3.12
N GLU A 60 14.27 -5.53 -3.50
CA GLU A 60 15.59 -6.16 -3.42
C GLU A 60 16.62 -5.40 -4.27
N GLU A 61 16.27 -5.02 -5.50
CA GLU A 61 17.14 -4.21 -6.36
C GLU A 61 17.45 -2.84 -5.74
N VAL A 62 16.43 -2.16 -5.20
CA VAL A 62 16.59 -0.87 -4.51
C VAL A 62 17.56 -0.99 -3.32
N VAL A 63 17.44 -2.07 -2.54
CA VAL A 63 18.32 -2.33 -1.39
C VAL A 63 19.75 -2.65 -1.84
N GLN A 64 19.91 -3.53 -2.83
CA GLN A 64 21.23 -3.94 -3.36
C GLN A 64 21.98 -2.76 -3.98
N ASN A 65 21.32 -1.99 -4.83
CA ASN A 65 21.92 -0.86 -5.56
C ASN A 65 22.00 0.43 -4.72
N ARG A 66 21.45 0.43 -3.50
CA ARG A 66 21.25 1.63 -2.67
C ARG A 66 20.57 2.76 -3.45
N ALA A 67 19.67 2.40 -4.35
CA ALA A 67 19.01 3.36 -5.22
C ALA A 67 18.12 4.27 -4.38
N LYS A 68 18.43 5.57 -4.37
CA LYS A 68 17.60 6.64 -3.79
C LYS A 68 17.27 7.67 -4.86
N ARG A 69 16.74 7.17 -5.98
CA ARG A 69 16.32 7.94 -7.15
C ARG A 69 15.03 8.71 -6.90
N GLY A 70 14.39 8.51 -5.74
CA GLY A 70 13.09 9.07 -5.40
C GLY A 70 11.97 8.39 -6.17
N GLU A 71 12.20 7.17 -6.64
CA GLU A 71 11.20 6.36 -7.33
C GLU A 71 10.15 5.87 -6.34
N ALA A 72 8.91 5.78 -6.80
CA ALA A 72 7.81 5.26 -6.02
C ALA A 72 7.16 4.10 -6.77
N TYR A 73 6.71 3.11 -6.02
CA TYR A 73 6.16 1.86 -6.52
C TYR A 73 4.79 1.60 -5.88
N PRO A 74 3.77 1.21 -6.67
CA PRO A 74 2.46 0.89 -6.14
C PRO A 74 2.49 -0.46 -5.40
N VAL A 75 1.96 -0.49 -4.18
CA VAL A 75 1.98 -1.67 -3.31
C VAL A 75 0.60 -2.17 -2.91
N GLY A 76 -0.47 -1.43 -3.24
CA GLY A 76 -1.83 -1.87 -2.95
C GLY A 76 -2.85 -0.82 -3.35
N TRP A 77 -4.12 -1.15 -3.21
CA TRP A 77 -5.22 -0.19 -3.35
C TRP A 77 -6.04 -0.17 -2.05
N ILE A 78 -6.63 0.97 -1.72
CA ILE A 78 -7.59 1.08 -0.62
C ILE A 78 -8.90 0.41 -1.07
N HIS A 79 -9.44 -0.46 -0.23
CA HIS A 79 -10.71 -1.15 -0.48
C HIS A 79 -11.88 -0.15 -0.56
N PRO A 80 -12.91 -0.36 -1.41
CA PRO A 80 -14.04 0.56 -1.54
C PRO A 80 -14.74 0.91 -0.23
N GLN A 81 -14.91 -0.08 0.67
CA GLN A 81 -15.52 0.17 1.99
C GLN A 81 -14.70 1.15 2.85
N VAL A 82 -13.36 1.07 2.76
CA VAL A 82 -12.46 1.99 3.47
C VAL A 82 -12.48 3.37 2.82
N LEU A 83 -12.53 3.45 1.48
CA LEU A 83 -12.71 4.71 0.75
C LEU A 83 -14.02 5.40 1.15
N GLN A 84 -15.13 4.66 1.18
CA GLN A 84 -16.42 5.19 1.60
C GLN A 84 -16.37 5.68 3.05
N ALA A 85 -15.77 4.90 3.95
CA ALA A 85 -15.60 5.32 5.34
C ALA A 85 -14.76 6.61 5.46
N LEU A 86 -13.71 6.78 4.68
CA LEU A 86 -12.95 8.04 4.64
C LEU A 86 -13.82 9.20 4.13
N ALA A 87 -14.60 8.99 3.06
CA ALA A 87 -15.48 10.01 2.49
C ALA A 87 -16.57 10.45 3.48
N ASP A 88 -17.17 9.52 4.23
CA ASP A 88 -18.15 9.81 5.29
C ASP A 88 -17.56 10.68 6.41
N ARG A 89 -16.22 10.71 6.53
CA ARG A 89 -15.45 11.54 7.47
C ARG A 89 -14.93 12.84 6.84
N GLY A 90 -15.34 13.17 5.62
CA GLY A 90 -14.89 14.34 4.87
C GLY A 90 -13.47 14.21 4.32
N ILE A 91 -12.93 12.99 4.22
CA ILE A 91 -11.60 12.71 3.68
C ILE A 91 -11.78 12.01 2.33
N GLU A 92 -11.77 12.78 1.24
CA GLU A 92 -11.83 12.22 -0.12
C GLU A 92 -10.44 11.85 -0.59
N ALA A 93 -10.17 10.56 -0.76
CA ALA A 93 -8.90 10.10 -1.34
C ALA A 93 -8.86 10.42 -2.85
N GLU A 94 -7.83 11.12 -3.32
CA GLU A 94 -7.67 11.48 -4.75
C GLU A 94 -7.49 10.23 -5.64
N THR A 95 -6.95 9.16 -5.06
CA THR A 95 -6.74 7.87 -5.70
C THR A 95 -6.95 6.75 -4.69
N ALA A 96 -7.29 5.54 -5.15
CA ALA A 96 -7.23 4.35 -4.31
C ALA A 96 -5.79 3.82 -4.14
N VAL A 97 -4.85 4.22 -5.01
CA VAL A 97 -3.50 3.63 -5.08
C VAL A 97 -2.68 3.97 -3.83
N ILE A 98 -2.07 2.93 -3.24
CA ILE A 98 -1.12 3.00 -2.14
C ILE A 98 0.28 2.79 -2.69
N VAL A 99 1.22 3.67 -2.36
CA VAL A 99 2.59 3.62 -2.86
C VAL A 99 3.62 3.67 -1.74
N ILE A 100 4.82 3.20 -2.04
CA ILE A 100 6.01 3.38 -1.23
C ILE A 100 7.15 3.90 -2.10
N ASN A 101 8.12 4.61 -1.52
CA ASN A 101 9.31 5.06 -2.25
C ASN A 101 10.56 4.27 -1.88
N ASP A 102 11.53 4.31 -2.78
CA ASP A 102 12.83 3.66 -2.64
C ASP A 102 13.56 4.04 -1.33
N LYS A 103 13.49 5.31 -0.93
CA LYS A 103 14.07 5.81 0.33
C LYS A 103 13.48 5.09 1.56
N ARG A 104 12.16 4.89 1.59
CA ARG A 104 11.46 4.16 2.66
C ARG A 104 11.87 2.70 2.66
N VAL A 105 11.92 2.05 1.50
CA VAL A 105 12.38 0.66 1.38
C VAL A 105 13.77 0.48 1.98
N VAL A 106 14.75 1.30 1.56
CA VAL A 106 16.12 1.22 2.07
C VAL A 106 16.18 1.45 3.58
N HIS A 107 15.42 2.42 4.10
CA HIS A 107 15.40 2.74 5.52
C HIS A 107 14.76 1.60 6.34
N SER A 108 13.58 1.12 5.94
CA SER A 108 12.86 0.06 6.63
C SER A 108 13.63 -1.26 6.65
N VAL A 109 14.21 -1.68 5.52
CA VAL A 109 14.97 -2.94 5.45
C VAL A 109 16.28 -2.87 6.25
N ARG A 110 16.96 -1.71 6.24
CA ARG A 110 18.22 -1.53 6.97
C ARG A 110 18.01 -1.42 8.48
N GLU A 111 16.93 -0.77 8.89
CA GLU A 111 16.59 -0.50 10.29
C GLU A 111 15.61 -1.52 10.87
N ALA A 112 15.37 -2.64 10.18
CA ALA A 112 14.65 -3.81 10.68
C ALA A 112 15.30 -4.49 11.91
N LYS A 113 16.17 -3.79 12.64
CA LYS A 113 16.86 -4.22 13.85
C LYS A 113 16.12 -3.67 15.06
N GLY A 114 15.36 -4.52 15.74
CA GLY A 114 14.67 -4.18 16.99
C GLY A 114 13.34 -4.91 17.14
N SER A 115 12.77 -4.90 18.34
CA SER A 115 11.50 -5.60 18.63
C SER A 115 10.26 -4.91 18.03
N SER A 116 10.34 -3.63 17.68
CA SER A 116 9.23 -2.82 17.15
C SER A 116 9.24 -2.64 15.63
N ALA A 117 10.34 -2.98 14.95
CA ALA A 117 10.42 -2.91 13.49
C ALA A 117 9.81 -4.17 12.87
N LEU A 118 9.17 -4.01 11.71
CA LEU A 118 8.82 -5.16 10.88
C LEU A 118 10.13 -5.75 10.35
N ASP A 119 10.25 -7.07 10.30
CA ASP A 119 11.46 -7.65 9.72
C ASP A 119 11.49 -7.44 8.20
N ALA A 120 12.68 -7.59 7.60
CA ALA A 120 12.85 -7.37 6.16
C ALA A 120 11.99 -8.33 5.33
N ALA A 121 11.77 -9.56 5.79
CA ALA A 121 11.00 -10.56 5.06
C ALA A 121 9.51 -10.20 5.03
N ASP A 122 8.95 -9.79 6.17
CA ASP A 122 7.59 -9.28 6.28
C ASP A 122 7.41 -7.99 5.48
N PHE A 123 8.44 -7.13 5.42
CA PHE A 123 8.37 -5.88 4.68
C PHE A 123 8.32 -6.13 3.17
N LEU A 124 9.04 -7.15 2.69
CA LEU A 124 8.97 -7.61 1.30
C LEU A 124 7.63 -8.26 0.94
N ARG A 125 6.75 -8.51 1.93
CA ARG A 125 5.38 -9.00 1.76
C ARG A 125 4.32 -7.90 1.85
N LEU A 126 4.73 -6.64 1.79
CA LEU A 126 3.85 -5.48 1.93
C LEU A 126 2.60 -5.55 1.03
N PRO A 127 2.71 -5.92 -0.27
CA PRO A 127 1.52 -6.00 -1.10
C PRO A 127 0.57 -7.14 -0.72
N GLU A 128 1.10 -8.29 -0.31
CA GLU A 128 0.29 -9.41 0.17
C GLU A 128 -0.47 -9.01 1.45
N ILE A 129 0.18 -8.27 2.36
CA ILE A 129 -0.45 -7.78 3.59
C ILE A 129 -1.54 -6.75 3.27
N LEU A 130 -1.28 -5.81 2.35
CA LEU A 130 -2.25 -4.78 1.98
C LEU A 130 -3.46 -5.38 1.23
N ALA A 131 -3.26 -6.48 0.51
CA ALA A 131 -4.32 -7.14 -0.24
C ALA A 131 -5.24 -8.01 0.62
N SER A 132 -4.73 -8.52 1.75
CA SER A 132 -5.49 -9.34 2.69
C SER A 132 -5.15 -8.98 4.13
N PRO A 133 -5.47 -7.76 4.59
CA PRO A 133 -5.26 -7.38 5.98
C PRO A 133 -6.25 -8.11 6.88
N GLU A 134 -5.85 -8.35 8.12
CA GLU A 134 -6.75 -8.83 9.18
C GLU A 134 -7.78 -7.75 9.55
N ALA A 135 -7.30 -6.51 9.69
CA ALA A 135 -8.13 -5.34 9.90
C ALA A 135 -7.55 -4.09 9.23
N VAL A 136 -8.44 -3.14 8.92
CA VAL A 136 -8.06 -1.75 8.63
C VAL A 136 -8.65 -0.86 9.70
N LEU A 137 -7.80 -0.12 10.41
CA LEU A 137 -8.19 0.83 11.44
C LEU A 137 -7.94 2.26 10.97
N PHE A 138 -8.75 3.19 11.43
CA PHE A 138 -8.52 4.63 11.31
C PHE A 138 -7.96 5.18 12.63
N ASP A 139 -6.80 5.85 12.58
CA ASP A 139 -6.29 6.60 13.74
C ASP A 139 -6.93 8.00 13.75
N ARG A 140 -7.81 8.25 14.72
CA ARG A 140 -8.51 9.53 14.87
C ARG A 140 -7.60 10.70 15.21
N ARG A 141 -6.41 10.45 15.76
CA ARG A 141 -5.45 11.50 16.13
C ARG A 141 -4.54 11.89 14.98
N LYS A 142 -4.17 10.92 14.15
CA LYS A 142 -3.22 11.12 13.03
C LYS A 142 -3.90 11.16 11.66
N GLN A 143 -5.18 10.81 11.60
CA GLN A 143 -5.98 10.73 10.37
C GLN A 143 -5.33 9.85 9.30
N ASN A 144 -4.78 8.71 9.71
CA ASN A 144 -4.14 7.74 8.83
C ASN A 144 -4.82 6.37 8.96
N LEU A 145 -4.55 5.51 7.98
CA LEU A 145 -5.02 4.13 7.97
C LEU A 145 -3.94 3.21 8.55
N LEU A 146 -4.36 2.26 9.37
CA LEU A 146 -3.52 1.20 9.90
C LEU A 146 -4.00 -0.12 9.33
N TYR A 147 -3.17 -0.75 8.50
CA TYR A 147 -3.38 -2.11 8.01
C TYR A 147 -2.73 -3.08 8.99
N ILE A 148 -3.54 -3.96 9.57
CA ILE A 148 -3.14 -4.92 10.59
C ILE A 148 -2.99 -6.29 9.95
N THR A 149 -1.92 -6.98 10.29
CA THR A 149 -1.72 -8.40 9.95
C THR A 149 -1.31 -9.16 11.19
N SER A 150 -1.76 -10.41 11.29
CA SER A 150 -1.20 -11.33 12.27
C SER A 150 0.27 -11.62 11.95
N LEU A 151 1.10 -11.55 12.98
CA LEU A 151 2.45 -12.11 13.01
C LEU A 151 2.44 -13.28 14.02
N LEU A 152 3.54 -14.04 14.11
CA LEU A 152 3.68 -15.09 15.13
C LEU A 152 3.69 -14.44 16.54
N ALA A 153 2.88 -14.97 17.47
CA ALA A 153 2.71 -14.58 18.89
C ALA A 153 1.82 -13.33 19.17
N GLU A 154 1.98 -12.68 20.34
CA GLU A 154 1.15 -11.57 20.87
C GLU A 154 1.34 -10.21 20.15
N GLN A 155 2.07 -10.17 19.04
CA GLN A 155 2.33 -8.95 18.28
C GLN A 155 1.61 -8.99 16.94
N LYS A 156 1.02 -7.86 16.56
CA LYS A 156 0.47 -7.66 15.22
C LYS A 156 1.45 -6.84 14.39
N GLY A 157 1.52 -7.15 13.11
CA GLY A 157 2.14 -6.28 12.11
C GLY A 157 1.21 -5.11 11.83
N LYS A 158 1.77 -3.91 11.71
CA LYS A 158 1.06 -2.66 11.45
C LYS A 158 1.76 -1.91 10.34
N ILE A 159 1.01 -1.61 9.28
CA ILE A 159 1.45 -0.71 8.21
C ILE A 159 0.61 0.56 8.30
N VAL A 160 1.29 1.70 8.38
CA VAL A 160 0.65 3.02 8.44
C VAL A 160 0.62 3.61 7.03
N VAL A 161 -0.58 3.92 6.56
CA VAL A 161 -0.82 4.57 5.26
C VAL A 161 -1.39 5.96 5.50
N GLU A 162 -0.66 6.97 5.04
CA GLU A 162 -1.13 8.36 4.99
C GLU A 162 -1.98 8.57 3.75
N VAL A 163 -3.18 9.10 3.93
CA VAL A 163 -4.12 9.40 2.84
C VAL A 163 -3.77 10.75 2.24
N ASN A 164 -3.83 10.87 0.92
CA ASN A 164 -3.53 12.11 0.18
C ASN A 164 -2.15 12.73 0.45
N TYR A 165 -1.11 11.90 0.52
CA TYR A 165 0.27 12.34 0.61
C TYR A 165 0.76 12.95 -0.72
N THR A 166 1.25 14.18 -0.68
CA THR A 166 1.81 14.85 -1.86
C THR A 166 3.26 14.42 -2.12
N LEU A 167 3.47 13.60 -3.16
CA LEU A 167 4.81 13.34 -3.69
C LEU A 167 5.29 14.56 -4.49
N LYS A 168 6.42 15.13 -4.07
CA LYS A 168 7.03 16.31 -4.70
C LYS A 168 7.19 16.12 -6.22
N LYS A 169 6.57 17.01 -7.00
CA LYS A 169 6.58 17.01 -8.49
C LYS A 169 5.98 15.75 -9.13
N LYS A 170 5.23 14.96 -8.38
CA LYS A 170 4.70 13.66 -8.82
C LYS A 170 3.18 13.60 -8.65
N GLY A 171 2.61 14.23 -7.63
CA GLY A 171 1.16 14.29 -7.42
C GLY A 171 0.76 13.73 -6.07
N THR A 172 -0.53 13.58 -5.83
CA THR A 172 -1.08 13.08 -4.57
C THR A 172 -1.38 11.59 -4.68
N VAL A 173 -1.02 10.83 -3.64
CA VAL A 173 -1.20 9.38 -3.54
C VAL A 173 -1.45 8.98 -2.09
N ASN A 174 -1.90 7.76 -1.84
CA ASN A 174 -1.82 7.20 -0.49
C ASN A 174 -0.41 6.63 -0.28
N PHE A 175 0.21 6.87 0.87
CA PHE A 175 1.64 6.62 1.05
C PHE A 175 1.93 5.78 2.29
N VAL A 176 2.75 4.75 2.12
CA VAL A 176 3.24 3.93 3.24
C VAL A 176 4.29 4.73 4.03
N LEU A 177 3.91 5.14 5.23
CA LEU A 177 4.77 5.89 6.14
C LEU A 177 5.74 4.99 6.90
N THR A 178 5.19 3.99 7.58
CA THR A 178 5.93 3.08 8.45
C THR A 178 5.32 1.69 8.41
N ALA A 179 6.15 0.69 8.63
CA ALA A 179 5.72 -0.68 8.90
C ALA A 179 6.46 -1.15 10.15
N GLY A 180 5.71 -1.71 11.11
CA GLY A 180 6.26 -2.07 12.42
C GLY A 180 5.38 -3.09 13.12
N ARG A 181 5.78 -3.44 14.35
CA ARG A 181 5.02 -4.31 15.23
C ARG A 181 4.31 -3.49 16.30
N VAL A 182 3.15 -3.96 16.74
CA VAL A 182 2.35 -3.31 17.78
C VAL A 182 1.72 -4.38 18.68
N PRO A 183 1.71 -4.18 20.01
CA PRO A 183 0.97 -5.05 20.91
C PRO A 183 -0.53 -4.98 20.62
N LYS A 184 -1.22 -6.12 20.68
CA LYS A 184 -2.66 -6.20 20.40
C LYS A 184 -3.48 -5.27 21.31
N GLU A 185 -3.09 -5.11 22.57
CA GLU A 185 -3.79 -4.25 23.54
C GLU A 185 -3.75 -2.77 23.15
N GLU A 186 -2.77 -2.35 22.35
CA GLU A 186 -2.75 -0.98 21.85
C GLU A 186 -3.80 -0.73 20.78
N LEU A 187 -4.11 -1.74 19.97
CA LEU A 187 -5.07 -1.65 18.87
C LEU A 187 -6.52 -1.60 19.37
N THR A 188 -6.80 -2.13 20.56
CA THR A 188 -8.14 -2.13 21.16
C THR A 188 -8.51 -0.82 21.85
N LYS A 189 -7.61 0.19 21.85
CA LYS A 189 -7.85 1.53 22.39
C LYS A 189 -8.89 2.29 21.55
N LYS A 190 -10.19 1.99 21.74
CA LYS A 190 -11.35 2.54 20.98
C LYS A 190 -11.44 4.06 20.91
N ARG A 191 -10.79 4.78 21.84
CA ARG A 191 -10.73 6.26 21.80
C ARG A 191 -9.82 6.77 20.68
N GLN A 192 -8.82 5.99 20.28
CA GLN A 192 -7.85 6.38 19.26
C GLN A 192 -8.15 5.68 17.93
N TYR A 193 -8.41 4.37 17.95
CA TYR A 193 -8.59 3.59 16.74
C TYR A 193 -10.05 3.22 16.52
N GLU A 194 -10.45 3.28 15.26
CA GLU A 194 -11.77 2.90 14.79
C GLU A 194 -11.65 1.85 13.69
N LEU A 195 -12.40 0.76 13.80
CA LEU A 195 -12.40 -0.33 12.83
C LEU A 195 -13.16 0.08 11.57
N LEU A 196 -12.52 -0.03 10.41
CA LEU A 196 -13.12 0.26 9.10
C LEU A 196 -13.38 -1.00 8.28
N LEU A 197 -12.57 -2.04 8.45
CA LEU A 197 -12.66 -3.30 7.73
C LEU A 197 -12.06 -4.43 8.58
N GLY A 198 -12.61 -5.65 8.46
CA GLY A 198 -12.09 -6.84 9.12
C GLY A 198 -12.33 -6.83 10.63
N GLU A 199 -11.49 -7.53 11.38
CA GLU A 199 -11.58 -7.68 12.84
C GLU A 199 -10.18 -7.72 13.46
N VAL A 200 -10.02 -7.25 14.70
CA VAL A 200 -8.73 -7.33 15.41
C VAL A 200 -8.85 -8.46 16.43
N GLU A 201 -8.38 -9.65 16.05
CA GLU A 201 -8.44 -10.86 16.88
C GLU A 201 -7.21 -11.11 17.73
#